data_AF-A0A4S8LLZ6-F1
#
_entry.id   AF-A0A4S8LLZ6-F1
#
_cell.length_a   1.000
_cell.length_b   1.000
_cell.length_c   1.000
_cell.angle_alpha   90.00
_cell.angle_beta   90.00
_cell.angle_gamma   90.00
#
_symmetry.space_group_name_H-M   'P 1'
#
loop_
_entity.id
_entity.type
_entity.pdbx_description
1 polymer ?
#
loop_
_entity_poly.entity_id
_entity_poly.type
_entity_poly.pdbx_seq_one_letter_code
_entity_poly.pdbx_strand_id
1 'polypeptide(L)' 'SCPDNPQSCLPPDAGMGTVLYDGPFNPQFGTPFDGLPPHENFTVPNSDTAKKGAAQLQFLQLSLIG' A
#
# COMPACT_ATOMS: atom_id res chain seq x y z
N SER A 1 -19.31 -3.83 -7.41
CA SER A 1 -20.14 -2.99 -8.29
C SER A 1 -20.76 -1.88 -7.44
N CYS A 2 -20.80 -0.64 -7.92
CA CYS A 2 -21.48 0.48 -7.25
C CYS A 2 -22.73 0.83 -8.09
N PRO A 3 -23.89 0.22 -7.82
CA PRO A 3 -25.05 0.35 -8.69
C PRO A 3 -25.74 1.73 -8.60
N ASP A 4 -25.68 2.40 -7.44
CA ASP A 4 -26.51 3.59 -7.17
C ASP A 4 -25.71 4.84 -6.73
N ASN A 5 -24.41 4.90 -7.00
CA ASN A 5 -23.60 6.06 -6.62
C ASN A 5 -23.59 7.12 -7.74
N PRO A 6 -24.09 8.36 -7.53
CA PRO A 6 -24.11 9.42 -8.55
C PRO A 6 -22.71 9.86 -9.00
N GLN A 7 -21.64 9.46 -8.28
CA GLN A 7 -20.25 9.74 -8.68
C GLN A 7 -19.62 8.66 -9.57
N SER A 8 -20.38 7.64 -10.02
CA SER A 8 -19.84 6.45 -10.69
C SER A 8 -18.71 5.79 -9.86
N CYS A 9 -18.23 4.61 -10.26
CA CYS A 9 -16.96 4.13 -9.71
C CYS A 9 -15.89 5.15 -10.11
N LEU A 10 -15.22 5.78 -9.13
CA LEU A 10 -14.09 6.64 -9.44
C LEU A 10 -13.10 5.84 -10.29
N PRO A 11 -12.59 6.39 -11.40
CA PRO A 11 -11.56 5.71 -12.17
C PRO A 11 -10.38 5.41 -11.23
N PRO A 12 -9.66 4.30 -11.44
CA PRO A 12 -8.55 3.92 -10.56
C PRO A 12 -7.55 5.07 -10.39
N ASP A 13 -7.32 5.85 -11.45
CA ASP A 13 -6.45 7.02 -11.46
C ASP A 13 -6.95 8.19 -10.58
N ALA A 14 -8.24 8.21 -10.22
CA ALA A 14 -8.83 9.19 -9.31
C ALA A 14 -8.86 8.73 -7.85
N GLY A 15 -8.70 7.42 -7.59
CA GLY A 15 -8.68 6.84 -6.24
C GLY A 15 -7.29 6.42 -5.76
N MET A 16 -6.39 6.12 -6.68
CA MET A 16 -5.00 5.76 -6.40
C MET A 16 -4.24 7.05 -6.12
N GLY A 17 -3.99 7.31 -4.84
CA GLY A 17 -3.19 8.46 -4.40
C GLY A 17 -1.73 8.35 -4.85
N THR A 18 -0.87 9.18 -4.29
CA THR A 18 0.56 9.14 -4.57
C THR A 18 1.16 7.80 -4.12
N VAL A 19 1.88 7.11 -5.02
CA VAL A 19 2.67 5.93 -4.65
C VAL A 19 3.84 6.39 -3.79
N LEU A 20 3.90 5.92 -2.54
CA LEU A 20 4.93 6.31 -1.60
C LEU A 20 6.08 5.30 -1.51
N TYR A 21 5.86 4.07 -1.96
CA TYR A 21 6.86 3.01 -2.01
C TYR A 21 6.48 2.02 -3.13
N ASP A 22 7.45 1.71 -3.99
CA ASP A 22 7.36 0.69 -5.04
C ASP A 22 8.65 -0.13 -4.98
N GLY A 23 8.53 -1.41 -4.63
CA GLY A 23 9.67 -2.30 -4.44
C GLY A 23 9.25 -3.76 -4.50
N PRO A 24 10.19 -4.66 -4.85
CA PRO A 24 9.93 -6.09 -4.85
C PRO A 24 9.74 -6.61 -3.43
N PHE A 25 8.86 -7.61 -3.26
CA PHE A 25 8.70 -8.30 -1.98
C PHE A 25 9.94 -9.14 -1.67
N ASN A 26 10.62 -8.83 -0.57
CA ASN A 26 11.86 -9.46 -0.13
C ASN A 26 11.79 -9.85 1.37
N PRO A 27 10.93 -10.83 1.73
CA PRO A 27 10.71 -11.19 3.13
C PRO A 27 11.96 -11.82 3.75
N GLN A 28 12.27 -11.42 4.98
CA GLN A 28 13.39 -11.95 5.76
C GLN A 28 12.86 -12.64 7.02
N PHE A 29 13.61 -13.62 7.53
CA PHE A 29 13.34 -14.12 8.87
C PHE A 29 13.77 -13.08 9.91
N GLY A 30 12.99 -12.95 10.99
CA GLY A 30 13.36 -12.09 12.11
C GLY A 30 14.72 -12.48 12.70
N THR A 31 15.52 -11.48 13.06
CA THR A 31 16.78 -11.66 13.80
C THR A 31 16.74 -10.82 15.08
N PRO A 32 16.62 -11.45 16.27
CA PRO A 32 16.63 -12.90 16.54
C PRO A 32 15.38 -13.63 16.00
N PHE A 33 15.51 -14.94 15.77
CA PHE A 33 14.40 -15.77 15.31
C PHE A 33 13.25 -15.74 16.32
N ASP A 34 12.08 -15.36 15.87
CA ASP A 34 10.87 -15.12 16.67
C ASP A 34 9.77 -16.16 16.43
N GLY A 35 10.02 -17.15 15.56
CA GLY A 35 9.04 -18.17 15.18
C GLY A 35 7.98 -17.69 14.19
N LEU A 36 8.08 -16.45 13.69
CA LEU A 36 7.15 -15.90 12.70
C LEU A 36 7.56 -16.27 11.26
N PRO A 37 6.61 -16.34 10.32
CA PRO A 37 6.92 -16.44 8.90
C PRO A 37 7.81 -15.28 8.42
N PRO A 38 8.55 -15.46 7.32
CA PRO A 38 9.30 -14.39 6.69
C PRO A 38 8.43 -13.15 6.45
N HIS A 39 8.90 -12.00 6.91
CA HIS A 39 8.22 -10.72 6.80
C HIS A 39 9.20 -9.61 6.44
N GLU A 40 8.70 -8.49 5.94
CA GLU A 40 9.53 -7.35 5.53
C GLU A 40 8.99 -6.07 6.16
N ASN A 41 9.90 -5.27 6.69
CA ASN A 41 9.59 -3.92 7.14
C ASN A 41 9.93 -2.95 6.02
N PHE A 42 8.93 -2.23 5.51
CA PHE A 42 9.14 -1.15 4.56
C PHE A 42 8.92 0.19 5.27
N THR A 43 9.84 1.13 5.02
CA THR A 43 9.72 2.50 5.53
C THR A 43 9.22 3.38 4.42
N VAL A 44 8.06 3.99 4.65
CA VAL A 44 7.45 4.89 3.68
C VAL A 44 7.79 6.33 4.07
N PRO A 45 8.52 7.09 3.22
CA PRO A 45 8.81 8.48 3.52
C PRO A 45 7.50 9.28 3.51
N ASN A 46 7.30 10.10 4.54
CA ASN A 46 6.24 11.10 4.49
C ASN A 46 6.65 12.15 3.44
N SER A 47 5.81 12.40 2.43
CA SER A 47 6.07 13.51 1.51
C SER A 47 5.82 14.81 2.27
N ASP A 48 6.83 15.67 2.43
CA ASP A 48 6.68 16.98 3.08
C ASP A 48 5.65 17.90 2.41
N THR A 49 5.21 17.56 1.19
CA THR A 49 4.13 18.21 0.45
C THR A 49 2.72 17.75 0.83
N ALA A 50 2.56 16.75 1.70
CA ALA A 50 1.25 16.27 2.12
C ALA A 50 0.56 17.31 3.00
N LYS A 51 -0.71 17.64 2.68
CA LYS A 51 -1.52 18.51 3.53
C LYS A 51 -1.68 17.86 4.91
N LYS A 52 -1.51 18.65 5.97
CA LYS A 52 -1.77 18.20 7.34
C LYS A 52 -3.25 17.85 7.49
N GLY A 53 -3.55 16.69 8.07
CA GLY A 53 -4.92 16.22 8.28
C GLY A 53 -5.03 14.70 8.28
N ALA A 54 -6.27 14.21 8.29
CA ALA A 54 -6.55 12.78 8.12
C ALA A 54 -6.16 12.34 6.70
N ALA A 55 -5.37 11.28 6.61
CA ALA A 55 -4.95 10.67 5.35
C ALA A 55 -5.26 9.17 5.39
N GLN A 56 -5.55 8.60 4.23
CA GLN A 56 -5.70 7.16 4.06
C GLN A 56 -4.40 6.61 3.48
N LEU A 57 -3.78 5.67 4.19
CA LEU A 57 -2.66 4.87 3.69
C LEU A 57 -3.21 3.56 3.15
N GLN A 58 -2.84 3.21 1.92
CA GLN A 58 -3.22 1.95 1.29
C GLN A 58 -1.97 1.11 1.05
N PHE A 59 -2.09 -0.19 1.26
CA PHE A 59 -1.05 -1.18 0.98
C PHE A 59 -1.59 -2.19 -0.03
N LEU A 60 -0.83 -2.44 -1.09
CA LEU A 60 -1.17 -3.39 -2.14
C LEU A 60 0.00 -4.32 -2.37
N GLN A 61 -0.20 -5.62 -2.13
CA GLN A 61 0.74 -6.67 -2.47
C GLN A 61 0.12 -7.53 -3.57
N LEU A 62 0.81 -7.61 -4.72
CA LEU A 62 0.40 -8.41 -5.85
C LEU A 62 1.34 -9.61 -5.99
N SER A 63 0.77 -10.81 -6.16
CA SER A 63 1.53 -12.02 -6.49
C SER A 63 0.95 -12.58 -7.78
N LEU A 64 1.69 -12.42 -8.87
CA LEU A 64 1.30 -12.94 -10.18
C LEU A 64 1.79 -14.39 -10.28
N ILE A 65 0.84 -15.33 -10.30
CA ILE A 65 1.12 -16.75 -10.51
C ILE A 65 0.71 -17.07 -11.95
N GLY A 66 1.66 -17.46 -12.78
CA GLY A 66 1.47 -17.80 -14.19
C GLY A 66 2.15 -19.11 -14.54
#